data_AF-A0A1Q3DHV6-F1
#
_entry.id   AF-A0A1Q3DHV6-F1
#
_cell.length_a   1.000
_cell.length_b   1.000
_cell.length_c   1.000
_cell.angle_alpha   90.00
_cell.angle_beta   90.00
_cell.angle_gamma   90.00
#
_symmetry.space_group_name_H-M   'P 1'
#
loop_
_entity.id
_entity.type
_entity.pdbx_description
1 polymer ?
#
loop_
_entity_poly.entity_id
_entity_poly.type
_entity_poly.pdbx_seq_one_letter_code
_entity_poly.pdbx_strand_id
1 'polypeptide(L)'
;MRSRWKLSYRDRFRDLKKNLLLIIFNCKEDKDIVLTGGPWLFDKSILLLKKLKKEISAEEAEFCADSLWIRVFGVPYLRFSKEVGEVIGNSIGKFEDGELINGKGNNGTYMRLRIKIDVRNPLKRGMNLSYGTDGKAWLQFRYERLPNFYFVCDTMGHVDEECKQENHDQDMGKEVSLQYGHWLRVESERMGRERVSGGLRGWVGKGLVVA
;
A
#
# COMPACT_ATOMS: atom_id res chain seq x y z
N MET A 1 11.74 -1.12 -14.69
CA MET A 1 10.65 -2.05 -14.29
C MET A 1 11.07 -3.51 -14.44
N ARG A 2 11.48 -3.99 -15.63
CA ARG A 2 11.84 -5.41 -15.86
C ARG A 2 12.83 -6.01 -14.85
N SER A 3 13.92 -5.31 -14.52
CA SER A 3 14.93 -5.80 -13.56
C SER A 3 14.39 -5.99 -12.14
N ARG A 4 13.31 -5.30 -11.76
CA ARG A 4 12.67 -5.43 -10.43
C ARG A 4 11.67 -6.58 -10.37
N TRP A 5 11.07 -6.95 -11.50
CA TRP A 5 10.08 -8.03 -11.57
C TRP A 5 10.68 -9.39 -11.90
N LYS A 6 11.99 -9.47 -12.22
CA LYS A 6 12.70 -10.71 -12.54
C LYS A 6 11.98 -11.54 -13.61
N LEU A 7 11.45 -10.87 -14.64
CA LEU A 7 10.66 -11.50 -15.71
C LEU A 7 11.54 -12.45 -16.52
N SER A 8 10.98 -13.62 -16.82
CA SER A 8 11.67 -14.69 -17.54
C SER A 8 11.66 -14.42 -19.06
N TYR A 9 10.66 -13.69 -19.56
CA TYR A 9 10.47 -13.44 -20.99
C TYR A 9 10.46 -11.94 -21.37
N ARG A 10 10.68 -11.65 -22.67
CA ARG A 10 10.59 -10.28 -23.20
C ARG A 10 9.13 -9.87 -23.36
N ASP A 11 8.58 -9.16 -22.38
CA ASP A 11 7.22 -8.62 -22.44
C ASP A 11 7.12 -7.35 -23.30
N ARG A 12 5.95 -7.06 -23.87
CA ARG A 12 5.76 -5.83 -24.67
C ARG A 12 5.16 -4.72 -23.83
N PHE A 13 5.67 -3.51 -24.02
CA PHE A 13 5.19 -2.30 -23.34
C PHE A 13 4.60 -1.38 -24.40
N ARG A 14 3.40 -0.86 -24.16
CA ARG A 14 2.73 0.10 -25.03
C ARG A 14 2.21 1.26 -24.19
N ASP A 15 2.63 2.47 -24.51
CA ASP A 15 2.10 3.68 -23.88
C ASP A 15 0.68 3.93 -24.40
N LEU A 16 -0.28 4.09 -23.49
CA LEU A 16 -1.69 4.35 -23.79
C LEU A 16 -2.08 5.81 -23.47
N LYS A 17 -1.12 6.69 -23.16
CA LYS A 17 -1.30 8.08 -22.69
C LYS A 17 -1.97 8.17 -21.32
N LYS A 18 -2.18 9.38 -20.79
CA LYS A 18 -2.80 9.65 -19.46
C LYS A 18 -2.17 8.86 -18.29
N ASN A 19 -0.85 8.73 -18.28
CA ASN A 19 -0.11 7.94 -17.28
C ASN A 19 -0.47 6.44 -17.26
N LEU A 20 -1.03 5.91 -18.36
CA LEU A 20 -1.34 4.48 -18.52
C LEU A 20 -0.30 3.78 -19.39
N LEU A 21 0.18 2.63 -18.92
CA LEU A 21 1.08 1.76 -19.66
C LEU A 21 0.48 0.36 -19.75
N LEU A 22 0.34 -0.14 -20.97
CA LEU A 22 -0.06 -1.52 -21.24
C LEU A 22 1.18 -2.42 -21.23
N ILE A 23 1.10 -3.49 -20.45
CA ILE A 23 2.07 -4.57 -20.44
C ILE A 23 1.38 -5.82 -20.98
N ILE A 24 1.95 -6.38 -22.02
CA ILE A 24 1.50 -7.64 -22.62
C ILE A 24 2.51 -8.70 -22.23
N PHE A 25 2.08 -9.61 -21.37
CA PHE A 25 2.93 -10.70 -20.91
C PHE A 25 2.88 -11.87 -21.89
N ASN A 26 4.06 -12.44 -22.17
CA ASN A 26 4.16 -13.65 -22.99
C ASN A 26 4.13 -14.93 -22.13
N CYS A 27 4.20 -14.79 -20.81
CA CYS A 27 4.20 -15.88 -19.84
C CYS A 27 3.17 -15.59 -18.74
N LYS A 28 2.32 -16.58 -18.44
CA LYS A 28 1.24 -16.43 -17.45
C LYS A 28 1.82 -16.31 -16.05
N GLU A 29 2.89 -17.04 -15.76
CA GLU A 29 3.55 -17.06 -14.48
C GLU A 29 4.17 -15.70 -14.17
N ASP A 30 4.87 -15.08 -15.13
CA ASP A 30 5.39 -13.72 -15.03
C ASP A 30 4.27 -12.70 -14.76
N LYS A 31 3.13 -12.84 -15.46
CA LYS A 31 1.94 -12.01 -15.26
C LYS A 31 1.37 -12.16 -13.84
N ASP A 32 1.23 -13.39 -13.35
CA ASP A 32 0.67 -13.67 -12.03
C ASP A 32 1.61 -13.18 -10.92
N ILE A 33 2.93 -13.30 -11.09
CA ILE A 33 3.94 -12.73 -10.18
C ILE A 33 3.79 -11.20 -10.10
N VAL A 34 3.66 -10.53 -11.25
CA VAL A 34 3.52 -9.08 -11.29
C VAL A 34 2.17 -8.63 -10.71
N LEU A 35 1.07 -9.34 -10.98
CA LEU A 35 -0.24 -8.97 -10.44
C LEU A 35 -0.36 -9.20 -8.92
N THR A 36 0.27 -10.24 -8.38
CA THR A 36 0.15 -10.61 -6.95
C THR A 36 1.25 -10.02 -6.09
N GLY A 37 2.42 -9.74 -6.66
CA GLY A 37 3.63 -9.30 -5.96
C GLY A 37 3.66 -7.83 -5.52
N GLY A 38 2.61 -7.07 -5.80
CA GLY A 38 2.48 -5.66 -5.40
C GLY A 38 2.56 -5.43 -3.88
N PRO A 39 2.71 -4.17 -3.42
CA PRO A 39 2.76 -2.96 -4.22
C PRO A 39 4.08 -2.85 -4.97
N TRP A 40 4.03 -2.28 -6.18
CA TRP A 40 5.22 -1.98 -6.96
C TRP A 40 5.53 -0.51 -6.88
N LEU A 41 6.79 -0.19 -6.57
CA LEU A 41 7.27 1.17 -6.49
C LEU A 41 8.11 1.50 -7.73
N PHE A 42 7.82 2.65 -8.34
CA PHE A 42 8.66 3.27 -9.35
C PHE A 42 8.87 4.72 -8.99
N ASP A 43 10.13 5.12 -8.84
CA ASP A 43 10.53 6.45 -8.41
C ASP A 43 9.74 6.95 -7.19
N LYS A 44 9.69 6.11 -6.14
CA LYS A 44 8.99 6.34 -4.87
C LYS A 44 7.46 6.49 -4.96
N SER A 45 6.89 6.39 -6.15
CA SER A 45 5.45 6.38 -6.41
C SER A 45 4.92 4.95 -6.55
N ILE A 46 3.68 4.72 -6.12
CA ILE A 46 3.00 3.44 -6.32
C ILE A 46 2.59 3.27 -7.79
N LEU A 47 2.78 2.07 -8.30
CA LEU A 47 2.21 1.64 -9.57
C LEU A 47 0.93 0.87 -9.26
N LEU A 48 -0.18 1.29 -9.84
CA LEU A 48 -1.46 0.59 -9.69
C LEU A 48 -1.65 -0.35 -10.87
N LEU A 49 -1.85 -1.63 -10.60
CA LEU A 49 -1.96 -2.65 -11.65
C LEU A 49 -3.41 -3.10 -11.79
N LYS A 50 -3.87 -3.22 -13.03
CA LYS A 50 -5.20 -3.75 -13.33
C LYS A 50 -5.13 -4.73 -14.49
N LYS A 51 -5.61 -5.94 -14.25
CA LYS A 51 -5.78 -6.94 -15.30
C LYS A 51 -6.87 -6.47 -16.26
N LEU A 52 -6.54 -6.37 -17.54
CA LEU A 52 -7.51 -6.03 -18.58
C LEU A 52 -8.46 -7.22 -18.78
N LYS A 53 -9.76 -6.96 -18.70
CA LYS A 53 -10.81 -7.91 -19.13
C LYS A 53 -11.18 -7.59 -20.57
N LYS A 54 -11.56 -8.60 -21.35
CA LYS A 54 -11.82 -8.46 -22.80
C LYS A 54 -12.86 -7.39 -23.12
N GLU A 55 -13.79 -7.10 -22.20
CA GLU A 55 -14.87 -6.12 -22.42
C GLU A 55 -14.57 -4.69 -21.94
N ILE A 56 -13.43 -4.42 -21.29
CA ILE A 56 -13.14 -3.10 -20.71
C ILE A 56 -12.06 -2.40 -21.52
N SER A 57 -12.31 -1.18 -21.99
CA SER A 57 -11.25 -0.38 -22.61
C SER A 57 -10.20 -0.03 -21.56
N ALA A 58 -8.92 -0.07 -21.94
CA ALA A 58 -7.82 0.31 -21.06
C ALA A 58 -7.97 1.76 -20.52
N GLU A 59 -8.71 2.61 -21.22
CA GLU A 59 -8.97 4.00 -20.86
C GLU A 59 -10.09 4.17 -19.82
N GLU A 60 -10.97 3.17 -19.68
CA GLU A 60 -12.07 3.13 -18.68
C GLU A 60 -11.61 2.47 -17.38
N ALA A 61 -10.38 1.96 -17.35
CA ALA A 61 -9.84 1.26 -16.22
C ALA A 61 -9.56 2.24 -15.07
N GLU A 62 -10.42 2.25 -14.05
CA GLU A 62 -10.11 2.98 -12.81
C GLU A 62 -9.00 2.29 -12.00
N PHE A 63 -8.00 3.09 -11.60
CA PHE A 63 -6.86 2.70 -10.77
C PHE A 63 -6.98 3.38 -9.41
N CYS A 64 -7.68 2.74 -8.48
CA CYS A 64 -7.92 3.29 -7.14
C CYS A 64 -7.53 2.34 -6.01
N ALA A 65 -7.15 1.09 -6.28
CA ALA A 65 -6.86 0.13 -5.22
C ALA A 65 -5.63 -0.71 -5.53
N ASP A 66 -4.89 -1.05 -4.47
CA ASP A 66 -3.76 -1.99 -4.52
C ASP A 66 -3.73 -2.84 -3.25
N SER A 67 -3.09 -4.00 -3.35
CA SER A 67 -2.92 -4.90 -2.22
C SER A 67 -1.62 -4.59 -1.49
N LEU A 68 -1.71 -4.40 -0.18
CA LEU A 68 -0.59 -4.14 0.72
C LEU A 68 -0.45 -5.24 1.77
N TRP A 69 0.78 -5.48 2.22
CA TRP A 69 1.04 -6.28 3.41
C TRP A 69 1.07 -5.37 4.63
N ILE A 70 0.32 -5.73 5.67
CA ILE A 70 0.17 -4.96 6.90
C ILE A 70 0.49 -5.86 8.09
N ARG A 71 1.40 -5.40 8.94
CA ARG A 71 1.71 -6.03 10.23
C ARG A 71 0.79 -5.45 11.29
N VAL A 72 0.09 -6.33 11.98
CA VAL A 72 -0.82 -6.01 13.07
C VAL A 72 -0.23 -6.53 14.38
N PHE A 73 0.14 -5.60 15.25
CA PHE A 73 0.71 -5.87 16.56
C PHE A 73 -0.34 -5.71 17.66
N GLY A 74 -0.14 -6.38 18.80
CA GLY A 74 -1.02 -6.28 19.97
C GLY A 74 -2.19 -7.25 19.97
N VAL A 75 -2.26 -8.16 18.99
CA VAL A 75 -3.27 -9.24 18.98
C VAL A 75 -2.92 -10.24 20.08
N PRO A 76 -3.83 -10.54 21.02
CA PRO A 76 -3.56 -11.52 22.07
C PRO A 76 -3.24 -12.90 21.47
N TYR A 77 -2.16 -13.54 21.93
CA TYR A 77 -1.61 -14.76 21.32
C TYR A 77 -2.65 -15.89 21.14
N LEU A 78 -3.46 -16.15 22.16
CA LEU A 78 -4.51 -17.19 22.15
C LEU A 78 -5.74 -16.83 21.29
N ARG A 79 -5.77 -15.63 20.70
CA ARG A 79 -6.87 -15.11 19.88
C ARG A 79 -6.48 -15.01 18.40
N PHE A 80 -5.28 -15.45 18.04
CA PHE A 80 -4.94 -15.56 16.63
C PHE A 80 -5.81 -16.62 15.97
N SER A 81 -6.59 -16.20 14.99
CA SER A 81 -7.27 -17.09 14.05
C SER A 81 -7.41 -16.39 12.71
N LYS A 82 -7.67 -17.16 11.65
CA LYS A 82 -7.90 -16.59 10.32
C LYS A 82 -9.13 -15.68 10.31
N GLU A 83 -10.16 -16.05 11.08
CA GLU A 83 -11.40 -15.30 11.23
C GLU A 83 -11.15 -13.93 11.89
N VAL A 84 -10.29 -13.87 12.92
CA VAL A 84 -9.87 -12.59 13.53
C VAL A 84 -9.10 -11.74 12.52
N GLY A 85 -8.23 -12.36 11.71
CA GLY A 85 -7.50 -11.67 10.65
C GLY A 85 -8.41 -11.09 9.58
N GLU A 86 -9.46 -11.83 9.21
CA GLU A 86 -10.47 -11.39 8.27
C GLU A 86 -11.30 -10.23 8.83
N VAL A 87 -11.72 -10.27 10.10
CA VAL A 87 -12.43 -9.16 10.75
C VAL A 87 -11.57 -7.89 10.79
N ILE A 88 -10.32 -8.01 11.25
CA ILE A 88 -9.38 -6.88 11.27
C ILE A 88 -9.15 -6.38 9.84
N GLY A 89 -8.92 -7.30 8.90
CA GLY A 89 -8.57 -6.96 7.54
C GLY A 89 -9.70 -6.26 6.80
N ASN A 90 -10.93 -6.74 6.96
CA ASN A 90 -12.13 -6.15 6.39
C ASN A 90 -12.48 -4.79 7.01
N SER A 91 -11.97 -4.49 8.21
CA SER A 91 -12.06 -3.15 8.78
C SER A 91 -11.14 -2.15 8.07
N ILE A 92 -10.05 -2.59 7.44
CA ILE A 92 -9.05 -1.72 6.78
C ILE A 92 -9.34 -1.59 5.28
N GLY A 93 -9.68 -2.69 4.63
CA GLY A 93 -9.95 -2.78 3.19
C GLY A 93 -10.61 -4.11 2.88
N LYS A 94 -10.34 -4.71 1.72
CA LYS A 94 -10.77 -6.09 1.44
C LYS A 94 -9.66 -7.05 1.86
N PHE A 95 -9.94 -7.93 2.83
CA PHE A 95 -9.03 -9.00 3.23
C PHE A 95 -8.78 -9.98 2.07
N GLU A 96 -7.52 -10.37 1.86
CA GLU A 96 -7.12 -11.35 0.84
C GLU A 96 -6.43 -12.57 1.47
N ASP A 97 -5.53 -12.36 2.44
CA ASP A 97 -4.78 -13.44 3.09
C ASP A 97 -4.22 -13.00 4.46
N GLY A 98 -3.83 -13.95 5.31
CA GLY A 98 -3.26 -13.65 6.62
C GLY A 98 -2.49 -14.81 7.26
N GLU A 99 -1.38 -14.46 7.91
CA GLU A 99 -0.50 -15.41 8.59
C GLU A 99 -0.03 -14.88 9.97
N LEU A 100 0.25 -15.79 10.91
CA LEU A 100 0.91 -15.45 12.18
C LEU A 100 2.41 -15.51 12.00
N ILE A 101 3.10 -14.41 12.29
CA ILE A 101 4.55 -14.34 12.24
C ILE A 101 5.12 -14.22 13.65
N ASN A 102 5.98 -15.16 14.00
CA ASN A 102 6.88 -15.01 15.15
C ASN A 102 8.07 -14.15 14.71
N GLY A 103 7.97 -12.84 14.91
CA GLY A 103 9.00 -11.90 14.52
C GLY A 103 10.31 -12.14 15.26
N LYS A 104 11.42 -11.76 14.59
CA LYS A 104 12.76 -11.79 15.17
C LYS A 104 13.12 -10.44 15.79
N GLY A 105 14.05 -10.45 16.74
CA GLY A 105 14.52 -9.23 17.42
C GLY A 105 13.39 -8.51 18.15
N ASN A 106 13.30 -7.19 17.96
CA ASN A 106 12.32 -6.34 18.67
C ASN A 106 10.90 -6.36 18.06
N ASN A 107 10.65 -7.12 16.99
CA ASN A 107 9.35 -7.09 16.32
C ASN A 107 8.28 -7.92 17.04
N GLY A 108 8.63 -8.84 17.95
CA GLY A 108 7.66 -9.70 18.64
C GLY A 108 6.75 -10.50 17.68
N THR A 109 5.71 -11.14 18.21
CA THR A 109 4.71 -11.85 17.40
C THR A 109 3.68 -10.87 16.82
N TYR A 110 3.36 -11.00 15.54
CA TYR A 110 2.39 -10.15 14.85
C TYR A 110 1.60 -10.91 13.78
N MET A 111 0.39 -10.44 13.45
CA MET A 111 -0.32 -10.92 12.28
C MET A 111 0.15 -10.17 11.05
N ARG A 112 0.42 -10.88 9.96
CA ARG A 112 0.76 -10.29 8.68
C ARG A 112 -0.40 -10.51 7.73
N LEU A 113 -1.13 -9.45 7.41
CA LEU A 113 -2.34 -9.48 6.61
C LEU A 113 -2.09 -8.89 5.23
N ARG A 114 -2.62 -9.55 4.20
CA ARG A 114 -2.72 -9.04 2.83
C ARG A 114 -4.09 -8.40 2.65
N ILE A 115 -4.09 -7.09 2.37
CA ILE A 115 -5.34 -6.31 2.30
C ILE A 115 -5.30 -5.46 1.04
N LYS A 116 -6.36 -5.56 0.24
CA LYS A 116 -6.61 -4.66 -0.87
C LYS A 116 -7.27 -3.39 -0.35
N ILE A 117 -6.57 -2.27 -0.46
CA ILE A 117 -7.02 -0.98 0.03
C ILE A 117 -7.27 -0.02 -1.12
N ASP A 118 -8.23 0.89 -0.95
CA ASP A 118 -8.39 2.03 -1.84
C ASP A 118 -7.34 3.09 -1.47
N VAL A 119 -6.46 3.44 -2.41
CA VAL A 119 -5.33 4.35 -2.16
C VAL A 119 -5.76 5.81 -1.97
N ARG A 120 -7.01 6.13 -2.31
CA ARG A 120 -7.62 7.46 -2.09
C ARG A 120 -8.00 7.68 -0.63
N ASN A 121 -8.22 6.58 0.10
CA ASN A 121 -8.63 6.63 1.49
C ASN A 121 -7.42 6.81 2.42
N PRO A 122 -7.64 7.46 3.58
CA PRO A 122 -6.62 7.63 4.59
C PRO A 122 -6.18 6.28 5.16
N LEU A 123 -4.88 6.10 5.39
CA LEU A 123 -4.36 4.87 6.00
C LEU A 123 -4.78 4.76 7.47
N LYS A 124 -5.28 3.59 7.88
CA LYS A 124 -5.59 3.32 9.29
C LYS A 124 -4.31 3.07 10.07
N ARG A 125 -4.20 3.66 11.26
CA ARG A 125 -3.04 3.53 12.17
C ARG A 125 -3.16 2.36 13.16
N GLY A 126 -4.39 1.97 13.44
CA GLY A 126 -4.71 0.94 14.42
C GLY A 126 -6.21 0.85 14.64
N MET A 127 -6.61 -0.05 15.53
CA MET A 127 -8.01 -0.19 15.96
C MET A 127 -8.09 -0.81 17.36
N ASN A 128 -9.21 -0.63 18.05
CA ASN A 128 -9.51 -1.40 19.24
C ASN A 128 -10.13 -2.76 18.86
N LEU A 129 -9.60 -3.84 19.40
CA LEU A 129 -10.17 -5.18 19.34
C LEU A 129 -10.82 -5.49 20.68
N SER A 130 -12.14 -5.67 20.68
CA SER A 130 -12.88 -6.15 21.85
C SER A 130 -12.95 -7.68 21.85
N TYR A 131 -12.78 -8.32 23.00
CA TYR A 131 -12.86 -9.78 23.15
C TYR A 131 -13.34 -10.20 24.54
N GLY A 132 -14.16 -11.25 24.60
CA GLY A 132 -14.80 -11.66 25.86
C GLY A 132 -15.80 -10.62 26.35
N THR A 133 -16.03 -10.56 27.66
CA THR A 133 -16.96 -9.60 28.29
C THR A 133 -16.38 -8.19 28.35
N ASP A 134 -15.11 -8.01 28.77
CA ASP A 134 -14.51 -6.68 28.99
C ASP A 134 -13.12 -6.49 28.37
N GLY A 135 -12.60 -7.48 27.64
CA GLY A 135 -11.27 -7.41 27.05
C GLY A 135 -11.21 -6.38 25.92
N LYS A 136 -10.23 -5.47 25.97
CA LYS A 136 -9.90 -4.55 24.89
C LYS A 136 -8.40 -4.53 24.66
N ALA A 137 -7.99 -4.62 23.40
CA ALA A 137 -6.60 -4.47 22.99
C ALA A 137 -6.50 -3.42 21.88
N TRP A 138 -5.55 -2.49 22.01
CA TRP A 138 -5.19 -1.60 20.92
C TRP A 138 -4.29 -2.36 19.95
N LEU A 139 -4.74 -2.49 18.70
CA LEU A 139 -3.99 -3.07 17.61
C LEU A 139 -3.24 -1.97 16.86
N GLN A 140 -1.92 -2.08 16.75
CA GLN A 140 -1.10 -1.16 15.97
C GLN A 140 -0.87 -1.72 14.56
N PHE A 141 -1.09 -0.91 13.54
CA PHE A 141 -0.83 -1.27 12.14
C PHE A 141 0.50 -0.69 11.66
N ARG A 142 1.28 -1.49 10.93
CA ARG A 142 2.46 -1.03 10.18
C ARG A 142 2.45 -1.60 8.78
N TYR A 143 2.64 -0.77 7.77
CA TYR A 143 2.53 -1.14 6.37
C TYR A 143 3.90 -1.51 5.81
N GLU A 144 3.99 -2.64 5.12
CA GLU A 144 5.20 -3.05 4.41
C GLU A 144 5.26 -2.41 3.03
N ARG A 145 6.46 -1.96 2.63
CA ARG A 145 6.71 -1.32 1.32
C ARG A 145 5.76 -0.16 1.00
N LEU A 146 5.35 0.57 2.04
CA LEU A 146 4.46 1.70 1.87
C LEU A 146 5.16 2.79 1.02
N PRO A 147 4.53 3.26 -0.07
CA PRO A 147 5.06 4.35 -0.90
C PRO A 147 5.23 5.64 -0.09
N ASN A 148 5.77 6.69 -0.73
CA ASN A 148 5.64 8.01 -0.15
C ASN A 148 4.16 8.39 -0.04
N PHE A 149 3.72 8.58 1.20
CA PHE A 149 2.40 9.06 1.58
C PHE A 149 2.60 10.33 2.40
N TYR A 150 1.68 11.27 2.28
CA TYR A 150 1.82 12.58 2.90
C TYR A 150 1.30 12.56 4.33
N PHE A 151 2.08 13.09 5.28
CA PHE A 151 1.83 12.94 6.72
C PHE A 151 0.68 13.80 7.26
N VAL A 152 0.12 14.68 6.44
CA VAL A 152 -0.90 15.64 6.86
C VAL A 152 -2.32 15.30 6.42
N CYS A 153 -2.52 14.59 5.30
CA CYS A 153 -3.87 14.26 4.82
C CYS A 153 -4.13 12.77 4.62
N ASP A 154 -3.19 11.93 5.05
CA ASP A 154 -3.36 10.47 5.22
C ASP A 154 -3.56 9.68 3.92
N THR A 155 -3.77 10.35 2.79
CA THR A 155 -3.97 9.80 1.45
C THR A 155 -2.66 9.60 0.71
N MET A 156 -2.55 8.49 -0.04
CA MET A 156 -1.38 8.21 -0.88
C MET A 156 -1.47 8.93 -2.23
N GLY A 157 -0.38 9.60 -2.65
CA GLY A 157 -0.17 9.95 -4.06
C GLY A 157 -0.43 11.40 -4.51
N HIS A 158 -0.30 12.41 -3.65
CA HIS A 158 -0.22 13.82 -4.09
C HIS A 158 1.12 14.43 -3.64
N VAL A 159 1.54 15.50 -4.32
CA VAL A 159 2.75 16.29 -3.99
C VAL A 159 2.35 17.37 -2.98
N ASP A 160 3.29 17.80 -2.13
CA ASP A 160 3.15 18.80 -1.05
C ASP A 160 2.22 19.98 -1.40
N GLU A 161 2.37 20.56 -2.60
CA GLU A 161 1.61 21.74 -3.06
C GLU A 161 0.10 21.46 -3.31
N GLU A 162 -0.32 20.20 -3.42
CA GLU A 162 -1.70 19.79 -3.73
C GLU A 162 -2.47 19.27 -2.50
N CYS A 163 -1.86 19.30 -1.31
CA CYS A 163 -2.48 18.82 -0.07
C CYS A 163 -3.59 19.78 0.41
N LYS A 164 -4.85 19.47 0.10
CA LYS A 164 -6.01 20.29 0.50
C LYS A 164 -6.18 20.42 2.02
N GLN A 165 -5.74 19.42 2.79
CA GLN A 165 -5.87 19.42 4.25
C GLN A 165 -4.90 20.41 4.91
N GLU A 166 -3.66 20.49 4.44
CA GLU A 166 -2.70 21.50 4.90
C GLU A 166 -3.19 22.91 4.63
N ASN A 167 -3.69 23.16 3.42
CA ASN A 167 -4.22 24.47 3.05
C ASN A 167 -5.42 24.88 3.92
N HIS A 168 -6.31 23.93 4.24
CA HIS A 168 -7.46 24.18 5.12
C HIS A 168 -7.06 24.42 6.58
N ASP A 169 -6.12 23.65 7.12
CA ASP A 169 -5.70 23.78 8.53
C ASP A 169 -4.84 25.04 8.76
N GLN A 170 -4.06 25.46 7.75
CA GLN A 170 -3.33 26.74 7.74
C GLN A 170 -4.29 27.94 7.67
N ASP A 171 -5.30 27.92 6.79
CA ASP A 171 -6.33 28.97 6.71
C ASP A 171 -7.12 29.12 8.02
N MET A 172 -7.26 28.04 8.79
CA MET A 172 -7.98 28.00 10.07
C MET A 172 -7.09 28.24 11.30
N GLY A 173 -5.79 28.53 11.10
CA GLY A 173 -4.85 28.83 12.18
C GLY A 173 -4.64 27.68 13.18
N LYS A 174 -4.93 26.43 12.80
CA LYS A 174 -4.73 25.26 13.66
C LYS A 174 -3.29 24.78 13.56
N GLU A 175 -2.69 24.49 14.70
CA GLU A 175 -1.39 23.81 14.76
C GLU A 175 -1.52 22.45 14.08
N VAL A 176 -0.79 22.24 12.98
CA VAL A 176 -0.84 21.00 12.19
C VAL A 176 -0.20 19.88 13.00
N SER A 177 -1.02 19.15 13.76
CA SER A 177 -0.58 17.96 14.46
C SER A 177 -0.26 16.88 13.44
N LEU A 178 1.00 16.48 13.31
CA LEU A 178 1.43 15.37 12.45
C LEU A 178 0.93 14.05 13.05
N GLN A 179 -0.31 13.66 12.73
CA GLN A 179 -0.93 12.44 13.24
C GLN A 179 -0.28 11.15 12.72
N TYR A 180 0.59 11.29 11.72
CA TYR A 180 1.28 10.23 11.00
C TYR A 180 2.79 10.46 11.06
N GLY A 181 3.56 9.39 11.15
CA GLY A 181 5.02 9.46 11.18
C GLY A 181 5.68 8.22 10.59
N HIS A 182 7.01 8.24 10.53
CA HIS A 182 7.82 7.15 9.97
C HIS A 182 7.50 5.77 10.58
N TRP A 183 7.00 5.75 11.82
CA TRP A 183 6.59 4.55 12.55
C TRP A 183 5.44 3.75 11.89
N LEU A 184 4.69 4.34 10.95
CA LEU A 184 3.65 3.64 10.18
C LEU A 184 4.26 2.72 9.11
N ARG A 185 5.51 2.97 8.70
CA ARG A 185 6.24 2.13 7.75
C ARG A 185 7.01 1.07 8.52
N VAL A 186 7.03 -0.15 7.97
CA VAL A 186 8.02 -1.15 8.37
C VAL A 186 9.35 -0.76 7.74
N GLU A 187 10.36 -0.45 8.56
CA GLU A 187 11.73 -0.25 8.08
C GLU A 187 12.21 -1.54 7.39
N SER A 188 12.60 -1.42 6.14
CA SER A 188 13.26 -2.52 5.44
C SER A 188 14.72 -2.54 5.89
N GLU A 189 15.19 -3.66 6.42
CA GLU A 189 16.61 -3.92 6.72
C GLU A 189 17.53 -3.81 5.47
N ARG A 190 17.01 -3.49 4.27
CA ARG A 190 17.73 -3.51 3.00
C ARG A 190 17.62 -2.25 2.13
N MET A 191 17.00 -1.17 2.59
CA MET A 191 16.97 0.06 1.79
C MET A 191 18.05 1.03 2.29
N GLY A 192 19.20 1.00 1.61
CA GLY A 192 20.31 1.92 1.85
C GLY A 192 19.85 3.38 1.83
N ARG A 193 20.38 4.17 2.77
CA ARG A 193 20.26 5.62 2.81
C ARG A 193 20.80 6.21 1.51
N GLU A 194 19.94 6.73 0.65
CA GLU A 194 20.36 7.65 -0.42
C GLU A 194 19.95 9.08 -0.07
N ARG A 195 20.95 9.96 -0.11
CA ARG A 195 20.84 11.40 0.16
C ARG A 195 19.99 12.09 -0.91
N VAL A 196 19.24 13.08 -0.43
CA VAL A 196 18.39 13.97 -1.23
C VAL A 196 19.28 14.96 -1.99
N SER A 197 19.10 15.03 -3.30
CA SER A 197 19.37 16.26 -4.06
C SER A 197 18.33 16.42 -5.16
N GLY A 198 17.49 17.44 -5.01
CA GLY A 198 16.97 18.26 -6.11
C GLY A 198 15.85 17.71 -6.99
N GLY A 199 14.64 18.25 -6.77
CA GLY A 199 13.73 18.65 -7.85
C GLY A 199 12.72 17.61 -8.31
N LEU A 200 11.47 17.70 -7.84
CA LEU A 200 10.34 17.01 -8.48
C LEU A 200 9.12 17.95 -8.51
N ARG A 201 8.75 18.36 -9.72
CA ARG A 201 7.42 18.88 -10.03
C ARG A 201 6.59 17.78 -10.70
N GLY A 202 5.38 17.54 -10.17
CA GLY A 202 4.23 17.04 -10.93
C GLY A 202 4.18 15.57 -11.35
N TRP A 203 4.46 14.62 -10.46
CA TRP A 203 4.29 13.19 -10.76
C TRP A 203 3.30 12.52 -9.80
N VAL A 204 2.10 12.19 -10.29
CA VAL A 204 1.08 11.41 -9.60
C VAL A 204 0.91 10.07 -10.32
N GLY A 205 1.06 8.97 -9.57
CA GLY A 205 0.97 7.54 -9.92
C GLY A 205 0.72 7.12 -11.39
N LYS A 206 1.58 6.26 -11.95
CA LYS A 206 1.30 5.56 -13.21
C LYS A 206 0.39 4.35 -12.98
N GLY A 207 -0.67 4.26 -13.78
CA GLY A 207 -1.49 3.06 -13.92
C GLY A 207 -0.86 2.08 -14.92
N LEU A 208 -0.90 0.79 -14.60
CA LEU A 208 -0.45 -0.29 -15.46
C LEU A 208 -1.62 -1.20 -15.83
N VAL A 209 -1.95 -1.24 -17.11
CA VAL A 209 -2.88 -2.21 -17.65
C VAL A 209 -2.11 -3.48 -17.99
N VAL A 210 -2.58 -4.63 -17.51
CA VAL A 210 -1.91 -5.91 -17.71
C VAL A 210 -2.80 -6.82 -18.56
N ALA A 211 -2.36 -7.11 -19.79
CA ALA A 211 -3.02 -8.02 -20.73
C ALA A 211 -2.36 -9.40 -20.74
#